data_AF-A0A225ATY7-F1
#
_entry.id   AF-A0A225ATY7-F1
#
_cell.length_a   1.000
_cell.length_b   1.000
_cell.length_c   1.000
_cell.angle_alpha   90.00
_cell.angle_beta   90.00
_cell.angle_gamma   90.00
#
_symmetry.space_group_name_H-M   'P 1'
#
loop_
_entity.id
_entity.type
_entity.pdbx_description
1 polymer ?
#
loop_
_entity_poly.entity_id
_entity_poly.type
_entity_poly.pdbx_seq_one_letter_code
_entity_poly.pdbx_strand_id
1 'polypeptide(L)'
;MDSTSKRVGNGGGLSILDQLKAIQEKVSSQIAILDQKIADQDQKIANYEEDLLFIRACELEQATEDFDQSARTVRNKIVHGRNVLMDIRALHFLHKTDPKRFQSASEGFFKLYDLRFEDEARIFAAPDVIKRTLNIRGNVKHLEFWKRSPNADGLIELCDGIIDKWQLSLKSGLVYPAETINQEYAKLREAYD
;
A
#
# COMPACT_ATOMS: atom_id res chain seq x y z
N MET A 1 53.47 -43.56 -10.94
CA MET A 1 53.40 -42.29 -11.67
C MET A 1 52.12 -41.63 -11.19
N ASP A 2 52.10 -41.13 -9.95
CA ASP A 2 52.48 -39.78 -9.56
C ASP A 2 51.95 -38.69 -10.50
N SER A 3 50.84 -38.08 -10.09
CA SER A 3 50.52 -36.69 -10.41
C SER A 3 49.56 -36.15 -9.34
N THR A 4 50.02 -36.12 -8.08
CA THR A 4 49.41 -35.23 -7.08
C THR A 4 49.69 -33.79 -7.52
N SER A 5 48.76 -33.21 -8.29
CA SER A 5 48.76 -31.81 -8.66
C SER A 5 48.67 -30.96 -7.39
N LYS A 6 49.84 -30.66 -6.84
CA LYS A 6 50.00 -29.78 -5.69
C LYS A 6 49.71 -28.38 -6.20
N ARG A 7 48.51 -27.87 -5.96
CA ARG A 7 48.16 -26.46 -6.20
C ARG A 7 49.04 -25.60 -5.29
N VAL A 8 50.08 -25.01 -5.86
CA VAL A 8 50.91 -23.98 -5.21
C VAL A 8 50.29 -22.63 -5.57
N GLY A 9 49.68 -21.96 -4.60
CA GLY A 9 49.09 -20.63 -4.77
C GLY A 9 49.53 -19.70 -3.64
N ASN A 10 49.90 -18.46 -3.96
CA ASN A 10 50.21 -17.44 -2.97
C ASN A 10 48.94 -17.15 -2.13
N GLY A 11 49.05 -17.07 -0.81
CA GLY A 11 47.89 -16.85 0.06
C GLY A 11 47.08 -15.58 -0.28
N GLY A 12 47.74 -14.58 -0.86
CA GLY A 12 47.08 -13.37 -1.36
C GLY A 12 46.18 -13.58 -2.58
N GLY A 13 46.55 -14.47 -3.52
CA GLY A 13 45.71 -14.77 -4.69
C GLY A 13 44.45 -15.55 -4.34
N LEU A 14 44.53 -16.44 -3.33
CA LEU A 14 43.37 -17.14 -2.79
C LEU A 14 42.39 -16.17 -2.11
N SER A 15 42.88 -15.22 -1.32
CA SER A 15 42.03 -14.19 -0.69
C SER A 15 41.32 -13.29 -1.70
N ILE A 16 41.98 -12.94 -2.82
CA ILE A 16 41.36 -12.17 -3.90
C ILE A 16 40.26 -12.98 -4.59
N LEU A 17 40.47 -14.29 -4.83
CA LEU A 17 39.44 -15.15 -5.41
C LEU A 17 38.21 -15.27 -4.52
N ASP A 18 38.39 -15.39 -3.20
CA ASP A 18 37.28 -15.42 -2.24
C ASP A 18 36.50 -14.09 -2.22
N GLN A 19 37.20 -12.95 -2.29
CA GLN A 19 36.57 -11.63 -2.40
C GLN A 19 35.80 -11.48 -3.72
N LEU A 20 36.37 -11.93 -4.84
CA LEU A 20 35.70 -11.90 -6.14
C LEU A 20 34.44 -12.77 -6.14
N LYS A 21 34.48 -13.94 -5.52
CA LYS A 21 33.32 -14.82 -5.37
C LYS A 21 32.22 -14.16 -4.52
N ALA A 22 32.58 -13.55 -3.40
CA ALA A 22 31.63 -12.81 -2.55
C ALA A 22 31.00 -11.62 -3.28
N ILE A 23 31.78 -10.89 -4.09
CA ILE A 23 31.27 -9.81 -4.94
C ILE A 23 30.31 -10.37 -6.00
N GLN A 24 30.67 -11.47 -6.66
CA GLN A 24 29.82 -12.12 -7.66
C GLN A 24 28.48 -12.53 -7.06
N GLU A 25 28.48 -13.17 -5.89
CA GLU A 25 27.26 -13.58 -5.18
C GLU A 25 26.39 -12.35 -4.78
N LYS A 26 27.03 -11.28 -4.32
CA LYS A 26 26.35 -10.01 -4.01
C LYS A 26 25.74 -9.36 -5.26
N VAL A 27 26.44 -9.39 -6.40
CA VAL A 27 25.93 -8.85 -7.67
C VAL A 27 24.76 -9.70 -8.17
N SER A 28 24.88 -11.03 -8.17
CA SER A 28 23.80 -11.93 -8.59
C SER A 28 22.54 -11.77 -7.72
N SER A 29 22.69 -11.65 -6.41
CA SER A 29 21.56 -11.39 -5.51
C SER A 29 20.92 -10.02 -5.76
N GLN A 30 21.71 -8.98 -6.03
CA GLN A 30 21.17 -7.66 -6.38
C GLN A 30 20.43 -7.66 -7.72
N ILE A 31 20.94 -8.38 -8.73
CA ILE A 31 20.26 -8.56 -10.02
C ILE A 31 18.90 -9.22 -9.80
N ALA A 32 18.83 -10.33 -9.05
CA ALA A 32 17.56 -11.00 -8.77
C ALA A 32 16.53 -10.10 -8.05
N ILE A 33 16.99 -9.26 -7.11
CA ILE A 33 16.13 -8.28 -6.43
C ILE A 33 15.62 -7.22 -7.40
N LEU A 34 16.47 -6.75 -8.33
CA LEU A 34 16.09 -5.76 -9.32
C LEU A 34 15.11 -6.34 -10.34
N ASP A 35 15.33 -7.56 -10.82
CA ASP A 35 14.44 -8.25 -11.75
C ASP A 35 13.04 -8.42 -11.14
N GLN A 36 12.96 -8.82 -9.86
CA GLN A 36 11.68 -8.90 -9.16
C GLN A 36 11.01 -7.52 -9.04
N LYS A 37 11.77 -6.47 -8.74
CA LYS A 37 11.22 -5.10 -8.66
C LYS A 37 10.69 -4.60 -10.00
N ILE A 38 11.36 -4.96 -11.10
CA ILE A 38 10.93 -4.60 -12.46
C ILE A 38 9.63 -5.34 -12.78
N ALA A 39 9.56 -6.65 -12.56
CA ALA A 39 8.32 -7.42 -12.76
C ALA A 39 7.15 -6.86 -11.93
N ASP A 40 7.40 -6.51 -10.67
CA ASP A 40 6.39 -5.88 -9.80
C ASP A 40 5.96 -4.49 -10.28
N GLN A 41 6.83 -3.75 -10.98
CA GLN A 41 6.52 -2.45 -11.57
C GLN A 41 5.72 -2.62 -12.86
N ASP A 42 6.12 -3.54 -13.74
CA ASP A 42 5.42 -3.83 -14.99
C ASP A 42 3.97 -4.26 -14.71
N GLN A 43 3.76 -5.12 -13.71
CA GLN A 43 2.41 -5.50 -13.29
C GLN A 43 1.60 -4.30 -12.78
N LYS A 44 2.22 -3.37 -12.03
CA LYS A 44 1.52 -2.17 -11.54
C LYS A 44 1.15 -1.22 -12.67
N ILE A 45 2.01 -1.10 -13.68
CA ILE A 45 1.75 -0.29 -14.88
C ILE A 45 0.58 -0.91 -15.64
N ALA A 46 0.60 -2.22 -15.88
CA ALA A 46 -0.49 -2.91 -16.56
C ALA A 46 -1.84 -2.72 -15.84
N ASN A 47 -1.87 -2.88 -14.51
CA ASN A 47 -3.09 -2.66 -13.73
C ASN A 47 -3.57 -1.19 -13.80
N TYR A 48 -2.64 -0.23 -13.80
CA TYR A 48 -2.99 1.20 -13.91
C TYR A 48 -3.56 1.54 -15.30
N GLU A 49 -3.00 0.95 -16.36
CA GLU A 49 -3.53 1.09 -17.72
C GLU A 49 -4.94 0.49 -17.81
N GLU A 50 -5.18 -0.68 -17.23
CA GLU A 50 -6.51 -1.30 -17.18
C GLU A 50 -7.52 -0.42 -16.42
N ASP A 51 -7.16 0.10 -15.25
CA ASP A 51 -7.98 1.04 -14.47
C ASP A 51 -8.33 2.30 -15.28
N LEU A 52 -7.35 2.87 -15.99
CA LEU A 52 -7.56 4.02 -16.86
C LEU A 52 -8.52 3.70 -18.01
N LEU A 53 -8.33 2.56 -18.69
CA LEU A 53 -9.20 2.12 -19.77
C LEU A 53 -10.63 1.91 -19.27
N PHE A 54 -10.80 1.31 -18.10
CA PHE A 54 -12.11 1.13 -17.47
C PHE A 54 -12.77 2.48 -17.16
N ILE A 55 -12.04 3.43 -16.56
CA ILE A 55 -12.53 4.79 -16.33
C ILE A 55 -12.98 5.43 -17.65
N ARG A 56 -12.17 5.31 -18.71
CA ARG A 56 -12.50 5.88 -20.03
C ARG A 56 -13.73 5.22 -20.64
N ALA A 57 -13.90 3.91 -20.51
CA ALA A 57 -15.10 3.20 -20.96
C ALA A 57 -16.36 3.72 -20.24
N CYS A 58 -16.33 3.85 -18.91
CA CYS A 58 -17.45 4.42 -18.16
C CYS A 58 -17.79 5.86 -18.58
N GLU A 59 -16.80 6.70 -18.88
CA GLU A 59 -17.05 8.07 -19.37
C GLU A 59 -17.68 8.09 -20.76
N LEU A 60 -17.36 7.12 -21.63
CA LEU A 60 -18.00 6.98 -22.93
C LEU A 60 -19.45 6.47 -22.81
N GLU A 61 -19.70 5.49 -21.94
CA GLU A 61 -21.04 4.98 -21.65
C GLU A 61 -21.97 6.07 -21.10
N GLN A 62 -21.44 6.99 -20.28
CA GLN A 62 -22.19 8.13 -19.76
C GLN A 62 -22.75 9.07 -20.85
N ALA A 63 -22.20 9.02 -22.07
CA ALA A 63 -22.75 9.77 -23.20
C ALA A 63 -24.01 9.10 -23.80
N THR A 64 -24.43 7.95 -23.28
CA THR A 64 -25.58 7.18 -23.75
C THR A 64 -26.69 7.12 -22.69
N GLU A 65 -27.92 6.81 -23.10
CA GLU A 65 -29.07 6.69 -22.20
C GLU A 65 -29.06 5.39 -21.38
N ASP A 66 -28.33 4.35 -21.83
CA ASP A 66 -28.30 2.99 -21.26
C ASP A 66 -27.03 2.69 -20.43
N PHE A 67 -26.53 3.68 -19.69
CA PHE A 67 -25.27 3.51 -18.94
C PHE A 67 -25.42 2.60 -17.71
N ASP A 68 -24.39 1.79 -17.43
CA ASP A 68 -24.38 0.89 -16.28
C ASP A 68 -24.02 1.63 -14.97
N GLN A 69 -25.02 1.77 -14.10
CA GLN A 69 -24.87 2.40 -12.78
C GLN A 69 -23.88 1.64 -11.86
N SER A 70 -23.74 0.33 -12.04
CA SER A 70 -22.79 -0.49 -11.28
C SER A 70 -21.35 -0.17 -11.70
N ALA A 71 -21.09 -0.06 -13.01
CA ALA A 71 -19.80 0.36 -13.56
C ALA A 71 -19.38 1.75 -13.05
N ARG A 72 -20.35 2.69 -12.92
CA ARG A 72 -20.11 4.01 -12.32
C ARG A 72 -19.65 3.93 -10.86
N THR A 73 -20.20 3.00 -10.08
CA THR A 73 -19.81 2.81 -8.68
C THR A 73 -18.38 2.26 -8.59
N VAL A 74 -18.04 1.29 -9.44
CA VAL A 74 -16.68 0.74 -9.54
C VAL A 74 -15.70 1.83 -9.98
N ARG A 75 -16.03 2.62 -11.00
CA ARG A 75 -15.22 3.77 -11.44
C ARG A 75 -14.97 4.75 -10.31
N ASN A 76 -16.01 5.12 -9.56
CA ASN A 76 -15.86 6.03 -8.43
C ASN A 76 -14.93 5.46 -7.35
N LYS A 77 -14.95 4.15 -7.13
CA LYS A 77 -14.00 3.48 -6.22
C LYS A 77 -12.57 3.52 -6.77
N ILE A 78 -12.36 3.38 -8.08
CA ILE A 78 -11.02 3.49 -8.69
C ILE A 78 -10.50 4.93 -8.61
N VAL A 79 -11.33 5.91 -8.97
CA VAL A 79 -10.91 7.33 -9.06
C VAL A 79 -10.84 8.02 -7.70
N HIS A 80 -11.78 7.72 -6.81
CA HIS A 80 -11.95 8.42 -5.53
C HIS A 80 -11.67 7.54 -4.31
N GLY A 81 -11.41 6.24 -4.52
CA GLY A 81 -11.08 5.32 -3.46
C GLY A 81 -9.84 5.77 -2.70
N ARG A 82 -9.97 5.79 -1.39
CA ARG A 82 -8.91 6.15 -0.47
C ARG A 82 -7.86 5.07 -0.43
N ASN A 83 -6.60 5.50 -0.46
CA ASN A 83 -5.43 4.65 -0.39
C ASN A 83 -4.36 5.36 0.44
N VAL A 84 -4.33 5.04 1.73
CA VAL A 84 -3.49 5.73 2.72
C VAL A 84 -2.00 5.74 2.31
N LEU A 85 -1.51 4.67 1.69
CA LEU A 85 -0.11 4.61 1.25
C LEU A 85 0.16 5.50 0.04
N MET A 86 -0.78 5.58 -0.91
CA MET A 86 -0.67 6.50 -2.04
C MET A 86 -0.82 7.95 -1.61
N ASP A 87 -1.68 8.23 -0.63
CA ASP A 87 -1.86 9.56 -0.08
C ASP A 87 -0.58 10.05 0.64
N ILE A 88 0.10 9.18 1.40
CA ILE A 88 1.42 9.51 1.99
C ILE A 88 2.46 9.78 0.89
N ARG A 89 2.48 8.99 -0.19
CA ARG A 89 3.38 9.24 -1.33
C ARG A 89 3.07 10.58 -2.01
N ALA A 90 1.80 10.93 -2.15
CA ALA A 90 1.39 12.23 -2.67
C ALA A 90 1.84 13.37 -1.75
N LEU A 91 1.77 13.19 -0.42
CA LEU A 91 2.30 14.14 0.55
C LEU A 91 3.82 14.28 0.43
N HIS A 92 4.60 13.20 0.31
CA HIS A 92 6.04 13.30 0.05
C HIS A 92 6.36 14.07 -1.23
N PHE A 93 5.60 13.82 -2.30
CA PHE A 93 5.76 14.53 -3.56
C PHE A 93 5.49 16.03 -3.37
N LEU A 94 4.37 16.41 -2.75
CA LEU A 94 4.01 17.80 -2.49
C LEU A 94 4.99 18.48 -1.52
N HIS A 95 5.47 17.77 -0.50
CA HIS A 95 6.46 18.31 0.44
C HIS A 95 7.73 18.78 -0.28
N LYS A 96 8.11 18.08 -1.37
CA LYS A 96 9.28 18.41 -2.19
C LYS A 96 8.99 19.45 -3.28
N THR A 97 7.77 19.53 -3.79
CA THR A 97 7.44 20.25 -5.03
C THR A 97 6.55 21.46 -4.84
N ASP A 98 5.67 21.45 -3.83
CA ASP A 98 4.69 22.51 -3.57
C ASP A 98 4.31 22.54 -2.06
N PRO A 99 5.06 23.29 -1.24
CA PRO A 99 4.83 23.38 0.20
C PRO A 99 3.45 23.94 0.58
N LYS A 100 2.87 24.80 -0.25
CA LYS A 100 1.54 25.38 0.00
C LYS A 100 0.46 24.31 -0.16
N ARG A 101 0.52 23.52 -1.24
CA ARG A 101 -0.39 22.38 -1.42
C ARG A 101 -0.13 21.28 -0.39
N PHE A 102 1.12 21.08 0.03
CA PHE A 102 1.45 20.12 1.08
C PHE A 102 0.70 20.42 2.39
N GLN A 103 0.66 21.68 2.84
CA GLN A 103 -0.05 22.04 4.07
C GLN A 103 -1.54 21.69 3.98
N SER A 104 -2.22 22.13 2.92
CA SER A 104 -3.64 21.85 2.71
C SER A 104 -3.93 20.34 2.55
N ALA A 105 -3.07 19.62 1.82
CA ALA A 105 -3.22 18.18 1.64
C ALA A 105 -2.98 17.41 2.95
N SER A 106 -2.04 17.86 3.79
CA SER A 106 -1.75 17.25 5.10
C SER A 106 -2.93 17.40 6.06
N GLU A 107 -3.61 18.56 6.06
CA GLU A 107 -4.86 18.74 6.81
C GLU A 107 -5.98 17.81 6.29
N GLY A 108 -6.07 17.64 4.97
CA GLY A 108 -6.99 16.68 4.35
C GLY A 108 -6.71 15.24 4.78
N PHE A 109 -5.43 14.84 4.79
CA PHE A 109 -4.99 13.53 5.25
C PHE A 109 -5.36 13.28 6.72
N PHE A 110 -5.13 14.26 7.59
CA PHE A 110 -5.53 14.16 8.99
C PHE A 110 -7.06 13.98 9.14
N LYS A 111 -7.86 14.76 8.41
CA LYS A 111 -9.34 14.61 8.45
C LYS A 111 -9.81 13.23 7.97
N LEU A 112 -9.13 12.66 6.97
CA LEU A 112 -9.44 11.35 6.40
C LEU A 112 -9.11 10.20 7.37
N TYR A 113 -7.88 10.20 7.88
CA TYR A 113 -7.30 9.04 8.55
C TYR A 113 -7.16 9.19 10.06
N ASP A 114 -7.30 10.40 10.60
CA ASP A 114 -6.96 10.75 11.98
C ASP A 114 -5.51 10.38 12.35
N LEU A 115 -4.64 10.50 11.35
CA LEU A 115 -3.20 10.25 11.41
C LEU A 115 -2.50 11.43 10.76
N ARG A 116 -1.27 11.73 11.20
CA ARG A 116 -0.48 12.81 10.64
C ARG A 116 0.54 12.27 9.64
N PHE A 117 1.12 13.17 8.84
CA PHE A 117 2.16 12.78 7.88
C PHE A 117 3.39 12.19 8.59
N GLU A 118 3.72 12.70 9.78
CA GLU A 118 4.83 12.23 10.60
C GLU A 118 4.66 10.77 11.07
N ASP A 119 3.45 10.23 10.97
CA ASP A 119 3.13 8.84 11.29
C ASP A 119 3.43 7.87 10.13
N GLU A 120 4.03 8.33 9.05
CA GLU A 120 4.27 7.51 7.85
C GLU A 120 4.96 6.17 8.17
N ALA A 121 5.99 6.17 9.02
CA ALA A 121 6.77 4.98 9.33
C ALA A 121 5.90 3.90 9.98
N ARG A 122 5.02 4.30 10.92
CA ARG A 122 4.09 3.36 11.56
C ARG A 122 3.01 2.87 10.59
N ILE A 123 2.57 3.71 9.66
CA ILE A 123 1.55 3.33 8.65
C ILE A 123 2.15 2.34 7.64
N PHE A 124 3.38 2.56 7.18
CA PHE A 124 4.09 1.62 6.31
C PHE A 124 4.31 0.26 6.99
N ALA A 125 4.67 0.27 8.27
CA ALA A 125 4.87 -0.93 9.08
C ALA A 125 3.55 -1.61 9.52
N ALA A 126 2.40 -0.97 9.35
CA ALA A 126 1.12 -1.52 9.79
C ALA A 126 0.76 -2.82 9.03
N PRO A 127 0.08 -3.78 9.69
CA PRO A 127 -0.50 -4.93 9.00
C PRO A 127 -1.45 -4.53 7.88
N ASP A 128 -1.54 -5.34 6.83
CA ASP A 128 -2.39 -5.02 5.65
C ASP A 128 -3.86 -4.82 6.02
N VAL A 129 -4.35 -5.56 7.01
CA VAL A 129 -5.70 -5.39 7.56
C VAL A 129 -5.92 -3.95 8.04
N ILE A 130 -4.96 -3.38 8.76
CA ILE A 130 -5.05 -1.99 9.24
C ILE A 130 -5.05 -0.99 8.08
N LYS A 131 -4.17 -1.18 7.09
CA LYS A 131 -4.11 -0.34 5.90
C LYS A 131 -5.44 -0.37 5.14
N ARG A 132 -6.04 -1.55 4.99
CA ARG A 132 -7.35 -1.71 4.35
C ARG A 132 -8.47 -1.08 5.18
N THR A 133 -8.46 -1.23 6.49
CA THR A 133 -9.43 -0.57 7.38
C THR A 133 -9.35 0.95 7.28
N LEU A 134 -8.15 1.53 7.25
CA LEU A 134 -7.96 2.98 7.04
C LEU A 134 -8.57 3.44 5.70
N ASN A 135 -8.36 2.67 4.63
CA ASN A 135 -8.93 2.95 3.32
C ASN A 135 -10.47 2.87 3.33
N ILE A 136 -11.04 1.81 3.94
CA ILE A 136 -12.49 1.64 4.09
C ILE A 136 -13.08 2.82 4.87
N ARG A 137 -12.51 3.16 6.02
CA ARG A 137 -12.95 4.31 6.83
C ARG A 137 -12.94 5.60 6.03
N GLY A 138 -11.85 5.88 5.31
CA GLY A 138 -11.73 7.06 4.46
C GLY A 138 -12.78 7.08 3.34
N ASN A 139 -13.10 5.93 2.76
CA ASN A 139 -14.16 5.80 1.76
C ASN A 139 -15.54 6.10 2.35
N VAL A 140 -15.87 5.48 3.50
CA VAL A 140 -17.16 5.64 4.15
C VAL A 140 -17.38 7.10 4.59
N LYS A 141 -16.35 7.76 5.12
CA LYS A 141 -16.45 9.16 5.55
C LYS A 141 -16.63 10.16 4.39
N HIS A 142 -16.10 9.88 3.20
CA HIS A 142 -15.96 10.91 2.16
C HIS A 142 -16.68 10.65 0.84
N LEU A 143 -16.88 9.40 0.43
CA LEU A 143 -17.57 9.13 -0.83
C LEU A 143 -19.05 9.41 -0.67
N GLU A 144 -19.62 10.10 -1.65
CA GLU A 144 -21.03 10.54 -1.64
C GLU A 144 -22.00 9.36 -1.50
N PHE A 145 -21.65 8.21 -2.08
CA PHE A 145 -22.42 6.97 -1.94
C PHE A 145 -22.63 6.59 -0.47
N TRP A 146 -21.58 6.64 0.34
CA TRP A 146 -21.63 6.25 1.75
C TRP A 146 -22.32 7.28 2.62
N LYS A 147 -22.24 8.58 2.30
CA LYS A 147 -22.96 9.62 3.05
C LYS A 147 -24.49 9.44 3.06
N ARG A 148 -25.03 8.70 2.09
CA ARG A 148 -26.45 8.39 1.97
C ARG A 148 -26.80 7.00 2.50
N SER A 149 -25.80 6.22 2.90
CA SER A 149 -25.99 4.88 3.43
C SER A 149 -26.40 4.94 4.91
N PRO A 150 -27.49 4.27 5.32
CA PRO A 150 -27.89 4.21 6.72
C PRO A 150 -26.87 3.46 7.60
N ASN A 151 -25.97 2.69 6.99
CA ASN A 151 -24.97 1.87 7.68
C ASN A 151 -23.62 2.59 7.85
N ALA A 152 -23.48 3.82 7.35
CA ALA A 152 -22.20 4.53 7.33
C ALA A 152 -21.60 4.71 8.73
N ASP A 153 -22.41 5.12 9.71
CA ASP A 153 -21.96 5.34 11.08
C ASP A 153 -21.47 4.03 11.73
N GLY A 154 -22.23 2.94 11.57
CA GLY A 154 -21.83 1.63 12.09
C GLY A 154 -20.55 1.08 11.46
N LEU A 155 -20.32 1.34 10.16
CA LEU A 155 -19.07 0.99 9.49
C LEU A 155 -17.89 1.84 9.99
N ILE A 156 -18.11 3.12 10.27
CA ILE A 156 -17.09 4.00 10.86
C ILE A 156 -16.74 3.50 12.26
N GLU A 157 -17.72 3.16 13.10
CA GLU A 157 -17.49 2.61 14.43
C GLU A 157 -16.69 1.30 14.40
N LEU A 158 -17.00 0.39 13.48
CA LEU A 158 -16.23 -0.84 13.28
C LEU A 158 -14.78 -0.53 12.87
N CYS A 159 -14.58 0.42 11.95
CA CYS A 159 -13.25 0.84 11.55
C CYS A 159 -12.46 1.44 12.72
N ASP A 160 -13.07 2.36 13.47
CA ASP A 160 -12.46 3.04 14.62
C ASP A 160 -12.08 1.99 15.68
N GLY A 161 -12.94 1.02 15.98
CA GLY A 161 -12.66 -0.05 16.92
C GLY A 161 -11.45 -0.93 16.54
N ILE A 162 -11.22 -1.19 15.25
CA ILE A 162 -10.04 -1.92 14.76
C ILE A 162 -8.79 -1.04 14.86
N ILE A 163 -8.88 0.22 14.42
CA ILE A 163 -7.76 1.17 14.40
C ILE A 163 -7.29 1.45 15.83
N ASP A 164 -8.20 1.63 16.78
CA ASP A 164 -7.90 1.91 18.18
C ASP A 164 -7.15 0.75 18.84
N LYS A 165 -7.54 -0.51 18.59
CA LYS A 165 -6.81 -1.69 19.10
C LYS A 165 -5.38 -1.74 18.57
N TRP A 166 -5.19 -1.44 17.29
CA TRP A 166 -3.85 -1.33 16.71
C TRP A 166 -3.05 -0.21 17.36
N GLN A 167 -3.60 1.00 17.45
CA GLN A 167 -2.91 2.13 18.09
C GLN A 167 -2.57 1.85 19.56
N LEU A 168 -3.47 1.19 20.29
CA LEU A 168 -3.24 0.80 21.68
C LEU A 168 -2.09 -0.20 21.81
N SER A 169 -1.99 -1.19 20.91
CA SER A 169 -0.86 -2.14 20.90
C SER A 169 0.48 -1.42 20.69
N LEU A 170 0.52 -0.38 19.86
CA LEU A 170 1.72 0.44 19.66
C LEU A 170 2.08 1.27 20.90
N LYS A 171 1.10 1.88 21.57
CA LYS A 171 1.32 2.76 22.73
C LYS A 171 1.71 1.99 23.99
N SER A 172 1.11 0.83 24.20
CA SER A 172 1.28 0.04 25.43
C SER A 172 2.43 -0.96 25.36
N GLY A 173 3.01 -1.19 24.17
CA GLY A 173 3.96 -2.27 23.93
C GLY A 173 3.33 -3.67 24.07
N LEU A 174 2.00 -3.75 24.17
CA LEU A 174 1.27 -5.01 24.22
C LEU A 174 1.35 -5.72 22.87
N VAL A 175 1.24 -7.04 22.93
CA VAL A 175 1.20 -7.90 21.73
C VAL A 175 0.03 -7.46 20.84
N TYR A 176 0.31 -7.30 19.55
CA TYR A 176 -0.69 -6.99 18.54
C TYR A 176 -1.81 -8.05 18.55
N PRO A 177 -3.09 -7.67 18.80
CA PRO A 177 -4.20 -8.62 18.94
C PRO A 177 -4.72 -9.09 17.57
N ALA A 178 -3.89 -9.83 16.84
CA ALA A 178 -4.13 -10.20 15.44
C ALA A 178 -5.44 -10.96 15.24
N GLU A 179 -5.76 -11.92 16.10
CA GLU A 179 -6.96 -12.75 15.98
C GLU A 179 -8.24 -11.92 16.09
N THR A 180 -8.34 -11.09 17.13
CA THR A 180 -9.47 -10.18 17.34
C THR A 180 -9.62 -9.19 16.18
N ILE A 181 -8.51 -8.58 15.73
CA ILE A 181 -8.54 -7.64 14.61
C ILE A 181 -8.98 -8.32 13.32
N ASN A 182 -8.52 -9.55 13.04
CA ASN A 182 -8.92 -10.29 11.84
C ASN A 182 -10.41 -10.67 11.87
N GLN A 183 -10.95 -11.05 13.03
CA GLN A 183 -12.38 -11.35 13.19
C GLN A 183 -13.25 -10.11 12.98
N GLU A 184 -12.85 -8.97 13.55
CA GLU A 184 -13.57 -7.70 13.34
C GLU A 184 -13.44 -7.20 11.90
N TYR A 185 -12.27 -7.38 11.29
CA TYR A 185 -12.06 -7.03 9.88
C TYR A 185 -12.90 -7.88 8.94
N ALA A 186 -13.11 -9.16 9.22
CA ALA A 186 -14.00 -10.01 8.44
C ALA A 186 -15.45 -9.49 8.46
N LYS A 187 -15.95 -9.10 9.64
CA LYS A 187 -17.27 -8.47 9.80
C LYS A 187 -17.36 -7.14 9.05
N LEU A 188 -16.31 -6.31 9.15
CA LEU A 188 -16.24 -5.05 8.43
C LEU A 188 -16.31 -5.27 6.92
N ARG A 189 -15.58 -6.26 6.39
CA ARG A 189 -15.59 -6.58 4.96
C ARG A 189 -16.98 -7.02 4.50
N GLU A 190 -17.60 -7.96 5.24
CA GLU A 190 -18.95 -8.45 4.92
C GLU A 190 -20.00 -7.33 4.90
N ALA A 191 -19.87 -6.32 5.77
CA ALA A 191 -20.78 -5.19 5.81
C ALA A 191 -20.45 -4.07 4.79
N TYR A 192 -19.24 -4.07 4.23
CA TYR A 192 -18.74 -3.04 3.31
C TYR A 192 -18.90 -3.40 1.83
N ASP A 193 -18.80 -4.69 1.50
CA ASP A 193 -18.98 -5.23 0.15
C ASP A 193 -20.48 -5.27 -0.24
#